data_AF-A0AAE3L1T3-F1
#
_entry.id   AF-A0AAE3L1T3-F1
#
_cell.length_a   1.000
_cell.length_b   1.000
_cell.length_c   1.000
_cell.angle_alpha   90.00
_cell.angle_beta   90.00
_cell.angle_gamma   90.00
#
_symmetry.space_group_name_H-M   'P 1'
#
loop_
_entity.id
_entity.type
_entity.pdbx_description
1 polymer ?
#
loop_
_entity_poly.entity_id
_entity_poly.type
_entity_poly.pdbx_seq_one_letter_code
_entity_poly.pdbx_strand_id
1 'polypeptide(L)'
;MKRLKRVLAVLLIVIITISVIYFVSLTLICPAINDARAERIKEEYLNIELPPQTEIVETYNYCGNITGTGNHVEIWAGALIKSELPEAELFHWYEEMKISYVAYEPLFWPVPEDLTSQYPETHSFIEFTHFNSMTEAKGYYIIGSYYDAVTQHDIRGH
;
A
#
# COMPACT_ATOMS: atom_id res chain seq x y z
N MET A 1 -2.49 -51.31 -22.68
CA MET A 1 -3.27 -50.82 -21.52
C MET A 1 -2.42 -50.33 -20.34
N LYS A 2 -1.51 -51.12 -19.75
CA LYS A 2 -0.69 -50.69 -18.58
C LYS A 2 0.18 -49.44 -18.82
N ARG A 3 0.83 -49.35 -20.00
CA ARG A 3 1.65 -48.17 -20.37
C ARG A 3 0.80 -46.90 -20.51
N LEU A 4 -0.36 -46.99 -21.19
CA LEU A 4 -1.29 -45.87 -21.34
C LEU A 4 -1.81 -45.37 -19.98
N LYS A 5 -2.18 -46.27 -19.06
CA LYS A 5 -2.62 -45.89 -17.70
C LYS A 5 -1.52 -45.16 -16.92
N ARG A 6 -0.25 -45.57 -17.07
CA ARG A 6 0.89 -44.87 -16.44
C ARG A 6 1.11 -43.48 -17.03
N VAL A 7 1.03 -43.33 -18.35
CA VAL A 7 1.15 -42.02 -19.00
C VAL A 7 0.04 -41.07 -18.53
N LEU A 8 -1.21 -41.53 -18.50
CA LEU A 8 -2.34 -40.73 -18.00
C LEU A 8 -2.17 -40.33 -16.53
N ALA A 9 -1.67 -41.23 -15.68
CA ALA A 9 -1.39 -40.92 -14.28
C ALA A 9 -0.30 -39.86 -14.13
N VAL A 10 0.78 -39.94 -14.90
CA VAL A 10 1.85 -38.92 -14.89
C VAL A 10 1.31 -37.57 -15.37
N LEU A 11 0.52 -37.54 -16.45
CA LEU A 11 -0.09 -36.30 -16.94
C LEU A 11 -1.00 -35.66 -15.88
N LEU A 12 -1.81 -36.45 -15.19
CA LEU A 12 -2.66 -35.96 -14.12
C LEU A 12 -1.85 -35.36 -12.97
N ILE A 13 -0.78 -36.03 -12.54
CA ILE A 13 0.11 -35.54 -11.47
C ILE A 13 0.73 -34.20 -11.89
N VAL A 14 1.20 -34.10 -13.14
CA VAL A 14 1.80 -32.86 -13.67
C VAL A 14 0.77 -31.72 -13.66
N ILE A 15 -0.45 -31.96 -14.13
CA ILE A 15 -1.53 -30.96 -14.12
C ILE A 15 -1.81 -30.48 -12.69
N ILE A 16 -2.02 -31.42 -11.75
CA ILE A 16 -2.29 -31.08 -10.35
C ILE A 16 -1.13 -30.28 -9.75
N THR A 17 0.11 -30.70 -10.02
CA THR A 17 1.30 -30.02 -9.50
C THR A 17 1.39 -28.59 -10.00
N ILE A 18 1.18 -28.38 -11.31
CA ILE A 18 1.18 -27.03 -11.91
C ILE A 18 0.07 -26.17 -11.29
N SER A 19 -1.15 -26.72 -11.14
CA SER A 19 -2.26 -25.98 -10.52
C SER A 19 -1.96 -25.58 -9.08
N VAL A 20 -1.36 -26.46 -8.29
CA VAL A 20 -0.96 -26.15 -6.91
C VAL A 20 0.11 -25.08 -6.87
N ILE A 21 1.15 -25.18 -7.72
CA ILE A 21 2.20 -24.16 -7.81
C ILE A 21 1.61 -22.80 -8.17
N TYR A 22 0.72 -22.76 -9.17
CA TYR A 22 0.07 -21.53 -9.60
C TYR A 22 -0.79 -20.92 -8.48
N PHE A 23 -1.58 -21.75 -7.80
CA PHE A 23 -2.40 -21.31 -6.67
C PHE A 23 -1.55 -20.74 -5.53
N VAL A 24 -0.49 -21.45 -5.13
CA VAL A 24 0.45 -20.97 -4.10
C VAL A 24 1.16 -19.69 -4.54
N SER A 25 1.54 -19.59 -5.82
CA SER A 25 2.18 -18.40 -6.35
C SER A 25 1.26 -17.17 -6.22
N LEU A 26 0.02 -17.27 -6.71
CA LEU A 26 -0.92 -16.15 -6.73
C LEU A 26 -1.41 -15.73 -5.34
N THR A 27 -1.56 -16.69 -4.41
CA THR A 27 -2.19 -16.43 -3.11
C THR A 27 -1.20 -16.17 -1.98
N LEU A 28 0.06 -16.59 -2.12
CA LEU A 28 1.06 -16.47 -1.06
C LEU A 28 2.33 -15.79 -1.53
N ILE A 29 2.96 -16.28 -2.60
CA ILE A 29 4.30 -15.81 -3.00
C ILE A 29 4.23 -14.39 -3.58
N CYS A 30 3.38 -14.17 -4.57
CA CYS A 30 3.24 -12.86 -5.21
C CYS A 30 2.73 -11.79 -4.23
N PRO A 31 1.70 -12.05 -3.39
CA PRO A 31 1.33 -11.13 -2.32
C PRO A 31 2.49 -10.80 -1.37
N ALA A 32 3.23 -11.81 -0.89
CA ALA A 32 4.35 -11.58 0.02
C ALA A 32 5.49 -10.74 -0.60
N ILE A 33 5.75 -10.88 -1.91
CA ILE A 33 6.73 -10.06 -2.62
C ILE A 33 6.27 -8.59 -2.66
N ASN A 34 4.99 -8.37 -2.96
CA ASN A 34 4.40 -7.03 -3.01
C ASN A 34 4.32 -6.40 -1.60
N ASP A 35 4.02 -7.17 -0.57
CA ASP A 35 3.98 -6.69 0.82
C ASP A 35 5.38 -6.34 1.31
N ALA A 36 6.39 -7.16 0.98
CA ALA A 36 7.78 -6.84 1.30
C ALA A 36 8.24 -5.55 0.60
N ARG A 37 7.68 -5.23 -0.57
CA ARG A 37 7.90 -3.96 -1.26
C ARG A 37 7.20 -2.81 -0.55
N ALA A 38 5.93 -2.98 -0.20
CA ALA A 38 5.15 -1.98 0.53
C ALA A 38 5.78 -1.62 1.88
N GLU A 39 6.27 -2.62 2.61
CA GLU A 39 6.94 -2.44 3.90
C GLU A 39 8.22 -1.61 3.76
N ARG A 40 9.06 -1.89 2.77
CA ARG A 40 10.28 -1.10 2.53
C ARG A 40 9.97 0.35 2.16
N ILE A 41 8.91 0.59 1.38
CA ILE A 41 8.49 1.96 1.04
C ILE A 41 8.01 2.67 2.32
N LYS A 42 7.20 2.01 3.14
CA LYS A 42 6.76 2.54 4.45
C LYS A 42 7.94 2.90 5.36
N GLU A 43 8.97 2.07 5.39
CA GLU A 43 10.19 2.34 6.16
C GLU A 43 10.93 3.60 5.68
N GLU A 44 10.85 3.96 4.39
CA GLU A 44 11.42 5.23 3.90
C GLU A 44 10.66 6.43 4.46
N TYR A 45 9.34 6.35 4.63
CA TYR A 45 8.55 7.41 5.27
C TYR A 45 8.98 7.70 6.71
N LEU A 46 9.57 6.73 7.42
CA LEU A 46 10.14 6.96 8.77
C LEU A 46 11.42 7.81 8.74
N ASN A 47 12.09 7.89 7.59
CA ASN A 47 13.42 8.48 7.43
C ASN A 47 13.43 9.73 6.54
N ILE A 48 12.26 10.22 6.11
CA ILE A 48 12.17 11.45 5.33
C ILE A 48 12.63 12.66 6.14
N GLU A 49 13.10 13.69 5.44
CA GLU A 49 13.37 14.97 6.07
C GLU A 49 12.05 15.66 6.44
N LEU A 50 11.87 15.90 7.73
CA LEU A 50 10.69 16.57 8.25
C LEU A 50 10.89 18.08 8.27
N PRO A 51 9.85 18.86 7.93
CA PRO A 51 9.89 20.29 8.17
C PRO A 51 10.03 20.58 9.68
N PRO A 52 10.48 21.78 10.07
CA PRO A 52 10.53 22.16 11.47
C PRO A 52 9.19 21.94 12.19
N GLN A 53 9.26 21.65 13.50
CA GLN A 53 8.06 21.51 14.34
C GLN A 53 7.07 20.45 13.84
N THR A 54 7.58 19.43 13.14
CA THR A 54 6.78 18.34 12.58
C THR A 54 7.32 17.00 13.08
N GLU A 55 6.41 16.09 13.41
CA GLU A 55 6.73 14.72 13.83
C GLU A 55 5.91 13.71 13.04
N ILE A 56 6.49 12.52 12.85
CA ILE A 56 5.76 11.36 12.33
C ILE A 56 5.06 10.69 13.50
N VAL A 57 3.74 10.58 13.40
CA VAL A 57 2.88 9.94 14.40
C VAL A 57 2.80 8.44 14.13
N GLU A 58 2.55 8.08 12.86
CA GLU A 58 2.37 6.70 12.43
C GLU A 58 2.72 6.57 10.95
N THR A 59 3.22 5.42 10.52
CA THR A 59 3.36 5.08 9.10
C THR A 59 2.47 3.90 8.76
N TYR A 60 1.95 3.90 7.54
CA TYR A 60 1.04 2.87 7.07
C TYR A 60 1.37 2.53 5.62
N ASN A 61 1.12 1.27 5.24
CA ASN A 61 1.10 0.86 3.85
C ASN A 61 -0.07 -0.06 3.60
N TYR A 62 -0.47 -0.10 2.34
CA TYR A 62 -1.49 -0.98 1.85
C TYR A 62 -1.10 -1.49 0.47
N CYS A 63 -1.40 -2.75 0.18
CA CYS A 63 -1.19 -3.34 -1.12
C CYS A 63 -2.43 -4.09 -1.59
N GLY A 64 -2.94 -3.72 -2.77
CA GLY A 64 -4.15 -4.28 -3.35
C GLY A 64 -4.65 -3.44 -4.52
N ASN A 65 -5.90 -3.62 -4.92
CA ASN A 65 -6.56 -2.78 -5.90
C ASN A 65 -7.04 -1.48 -5.24
N ILE A 66 -6.36 -0.36 -5.49
CA ILE A 66 -6.58 0.89 -4.76
C ILE A 66 -7.34 1.92 -5.60
N THR A 67 -6.92 2.12 -6.85
CA THR A 67 -7.54 3.09 -7.77
C THR A 67 -8.80 2.55 -8.48
N GLY A 68 -9.19 1.30 -8.23
CA GLY A 68 -10.51 0.79 -8.58
C GLY A 68 -10.74 0.42 -10.04
N THR A 69 -9.69 0.32 -10.87
CA THR A 69 -9.86 -0.12 -12.28
C THR A 69 -10.05 -1.63 -12.44
N GLY A 70 -9.83 -2.41 -11.38
CA GLY A 70 -10.20 -3.82 -11.32
C GLY A 70 -9.22 -4.80 -11.98
N ASN A 71 -8.02 -4.35 -12.38
CA ASN A 71 -7.08 -5.20 -13.13
C ASN A 71 -5.61 -5.07 -12.72
N HIS A 72 -5.33 -4.40 -11.60
CA HIS A 72 -3.95 -4.21 -11.14
C HIS A 72 -3.86 -4.14 -9.62
N VAL A 73 -2.71 -4.54 -9.11
CA VAL A 73 -2.28 -4.34 -7.74
C VAL A 73 -1.36 -3.14 -7.69
N GLU A 74 -1.63 -2.29 -6.72
CA GLU A 74 -0.89 -1.09 -6.38
C GLU A 74 -0.41 -1.18 -4.95
N ILE A 75 0.56 -0.33 -4.64
CA ILE A 75 1.00 -0.08 -3.29
C ILE A 75 0.70 1.37 -2.98
N TRP A 76 0.11 1.61 -1.82
CA TRP A 76 0.13 2.91 -1.19
C TRP A 76 0.99 2.83 0.06
N ALA A 77 1.78 3.86 0.30
CA ALA A 77 2.52 4.02 1.54
C ALA A 77 2.56 5.49 1.92
N GLY A 78 2.58 5.74 3.23
CA GLY A 78 2.53 7.09 3.76
C GLY A 78 2.74 7.17 5.25
N ALA A 79 2.64 8.40 5.76
CA ALA A 79 2.73 8.74 7.16
C ALA A 79 1.61 9.69 7.58
N LEU A 80 1.09 9.46 8.78
CA LEU A 80 0.38 10.47 9.55
C LEU A 80 1.43 11.33 10.25
N ILE A 81 1.41 12.63 10.00
CA ILE A 81 2.28 13.61 10.63
C ILE A 81 1.47 14.56 11.50
N LYS A 82 2.14 15.17 12.47
CA LYS A 82 1.62 16.27 13.27
C LYS A 82 2.55 17.47 13.13
N SER A 83 2.00 18.64 12.86
CA SER A 83 2.77 19.87 12.68
C SER A 83 2.05 21.10 13.23
N GLU A 84 2.82 22.07 13.70
CA GLU A 84 2.35 23.41 14.06
C GLU A 84 2.44 24.41 12.91
N LEU A 85 3.05 24.02 11.78
CA LEU A 85 3.24 24.89 10.63
C LEU A 85 1.93 25.16 9.87
N PRO A 86 1.82 26.29 9.15
CA PRO A 86 0.72 26.54 8.24
C PRO A 86 0.64 25.45 7.16
N GLU A 87 -0.58 25.04 6.80
CA GLU A 87 -0.83 24.01 5.79
C GLU A 87 -0.16 24.31 4.44
N ALA A 88 -0.18 25.57 4.00
CA ALA A 88 0.46 25.99 2.75
C ALA A 88 1.99 25.80 2.77
N GLU A 89 2.63 25.94 3.93
CA GLU A 89 4.07 25.73 4.07
C GLU A 89 4.40 24.22 4.02
N LEU A 90 3.60 23.39 4.68
CA LEU A 90 3.71 21.94 4.59
C LEU A 90 3.48 21.43 3.17
N PHE A 91 2.46 21.93 2.50
CA PHE A 91 2.16 21.58 1.11
C PHE A 91 3.38 21.82 0.22
N HIS A 92 3.98 23.01 0.26
CA HIS A 92 5.18 23.31 -0.51
C HIS A 92 6.40 22.47 -0.14
N TRP A 93 6.59 22.15 1.15
CA TRP A 93 7.67 21.26 1.59
C TRP A 93 7.54 19.87 0.95
N TYR A 94 6.33 19.31 0.96
CA TYR A 94 6.09 17.95 0.48
C TYR A 94 5.94 17.83 -1.03
N GLU A 95 5.70 18.92 -1.77
CA GLU A 95 5.79 18.95 -3.24
C GLU A 95 7.20 18.56 -3.75
N GLU A 96 8.24 18.92 -3.01
CA GLU A 96 9.64 18.65 -3.37
C GLU A 96 10.22 17.38 -2.70
N MET A 97 9.40 16.67 -1.91
CA MET A 97 9.83 15.50 -1.17
C MET A 97 10.37 14.41 -2.11
N LYS A 98 11.55 13.88 -1.78
CA LYS A 98 12.19 12.81 -2.55
C LYS A 98 12.11 11.50 -1.79
N ILE A 99 11.47 10.52 -2.40
CA ILE A 99 11.47 9.12 -1.96
C ILE A 99 12.25 8.31 -3.00
N SER A 100 12.93 7.23 -2.59
CA SER A 100 13.84 6.46 -3.46
C SER A 100 13.11 5.70 -4.57
N TYR A 101 11.78 5.59 -4.47
CA TYR A 101 10.93 4.88 -5.41
C TYR A 101 10.12 5.84 -6.27
N VAL A 102 9.92 5.45 -7.52
CA VAL A 102 9.05 6.19 -8.44
C VAL A 102 7.64 6.17 -7.88
N ALA A 103 7.22 7.32 -7.39
CA ALA A 103 5.93 7.55 -6.78
C ALA A 103 5.03 8.27 -7.79
N TYR A 104 3.74 7.95 -7.76
CA TYR A 104 2.71 8.69 -8.47
C TYR A 104 1.97 9.57 -7.47
N GLU A 105 1.85 10.85 -7.81
CA GLU A 105 1.26 11.96 -7.04
C GLU A 105 1.63 11.97 -5.54
N PRO A 106 2.46 12.93 -5.06
CA PRO A 106 2.52 13.22 -3.63
C PRO A 106 1.18 13.81 -3.21
N LEU A 107 0.46 13.07 -2.39
CA LEU A 107 -0.82 13.48 -1.87
C LEU A 107 -0.61 13.89 -0.42
N PHE A 108 -0.32 15.18 -0.24
CA PHE A 108 -0.47 15.82 1.05
C PHE A 108 -1.96 16.14 1.24
N TRP A 109 -2.54 15.73 2.37
CA TRP A 109 -3.89 16.14 2.72
C TRP A 109 -4.08 16.36 4.23
N PRO A 110 -4.86 17.38 4.64
CA PRO A 110 -5.26 17.55 6.03
C PRO A 110 -6.19 16.40 6.46
N VAL A 111 -6.08 16.00 7.73
CA VAL A 111 -7.04 15.08 8.32
C VAL A 111 -8.38 15.82 8.51
N PRO A 112 -9.53 15.25 8.09
CA PRO A 112 -10.82 15.92 8.18
C PRO A 112 -11.23 16.17 9.64
N GLU A 113 -11.85 17.32 9.91
CA GLU A 113 -12.35 17.66 11.26
C GLU A 113 -13.44 16.69 11.74
N ASP A 114 -14.28 16.22 10.82
CA ASP A 114 -15.23 15.16 11.10
C ASP A 114 -14.54 13.80 11.07
N LEU A 115 -14.03 13.38 12.22
CA LEU A 115 -13.40 12.07 12.42
C LEU A 115 -14.37 10.89 12.26
N THR A 116 -15.68 11.16 12.20
CA THR A 116 -16.72 10.16 11.93
C THR A 116 -17.06 10.06 10.45
N SER A 117 -16.69 11.07 9.65
CA SER A 117 -16.76 10.98 8.20
C SER A 117 -15.74 9.95 7.73
N GLN A 118 -16.23 8.90 7.07
CA GLN A 118 -15.34 7.99 6.35
C GLN A 118 -14.57 8.81 5.32
N TYR A 119 -13.26 8.57 5.22
CA TYR A 119 -12.49 9.03 4.07
C TYR A 119 -13.29 8.74 2.79
N PRO A 120 -13.19 9.59 1.73
CA PRO A 120 -13.78 9.27 0.44
C PRO A 120 -13.45 7.81 0.07
N GLU A 121 -14.35 7.08 -0.59
CA GLU A 121 -14.15 5.63 -0.87
C GLU A 121 -12.75 5.33 -1.44
N THR A 122 -12.20 6.27 -2.22
CA THR A 122 -10.85 6.26 -2.80
C THR A 122 -9.69 6.23 -1.80
N HIS A 123 -9.91 6.48 -0.51
CA HIS A 123 -8.90 6.49 0.55
C HIS A 123 -9.30 5.63 1.76
N SER A 124 -10.39 4.86 1.64
CA SER A 124 -10.92 3.99 2.71
C SER A 124 -9.95 2.90 3.18
N PHE A 125 -8.94 2.58 2.37
CA PHE A 125 -7.91 1.59 2.70
C PHE A 125 -6.85 2.11 3.69
N ILE A 126 -6.84 3.42 3.98
CA ILE A 126 -5.88 4.07 4.87
C ILE A 126 -6.35 3.94 6.32
N GLU A 127 -5.67 3.08 7.09
CA GLU A 127 -6.09 2.70 8.44
C GLU A 127 -5.00 3.01 9.47
N PHE A 128 -4.79 4.29 9.78
CA PHE A 128 -3.94 4.69 10.90
C PHE A 128 -4.61 4.35 12.23
N THR A 129 -3.93 3.57 13.07
CA THR A 129 -4.45 3.17 14.39
C THR A 129 -4.64 4.37 15.32
N HIS A 130 -3.85 5.43 15.14
CA HIS A 130 -3.96 6.68 15.92
C HIS A 130 -5.34 7.32 15.83
N PHE A 131 -6.04 7.16 14.70
CA PHE A 131 -7.40 7.69 14.51
C PHE A 131 -8.40 7.17 15.53
N ASN A 132 -8.21 5.96 16.06
CA ASN A 132 -9.09 5.38 17.09
C ASN A 132 -9.04 6.13 18.43
N SER A 133 -7.95 6.86 18.68
CA SER A 133 -7.73 7.60 19.94
C SER A 133 -7.74 9.12 19.74
N MET A 134 -7.87 9.58 18.51
CA MET A 134 -7.76 10.99 18.16
C MET A 134 -9.04 11.75 18.52
N THR A 135 -8.88 12.88 19.19
CA THR A 135 -9.98 13.76 19.60
C THR A 135 -10.02 15.09 18.86
N GLU A 136 -8.94 15.44 18.16
CA GLU A 136 -8.79 16.67 17.40
C GLU A 136 -7.99 16.38 16.12
N ALA A 137 -8.53 16.76 14.95
CA ALA A 137 -7.87 16.59 13.65
C ALA A 137 -6.84 17.69 13.36
N LYS A 138 -7.00 18.86 13.99
CA LYS A 138 -6.19 20.04 13.72
C LYS A 138 -4.70 19.76 13.95
N GLY A 139 -3.89 20.15 12.96
CA GLY A 139 -2.44 19.94 12.99
C GLY A 139 -2.01 18.54 12.58
N TYR A 140 -2.95 17.63 12.26
CA TYR A 140 -2.64 16.33 11.68
C TYR A 140 -2.83 16.36 10.16
N TYR A 141 -1.86 15.78 9.46
CA TYR A 141 -1.85 15.67 8.01
C TYR A 141 -1.38 14.28 7.62
N ILE A 142 -1.82 13.80 6.47
CA ILE A 142 -1.25 12.61 5.89
C ILE A 142 -0.42 13.02 4.67
N ILE A 143 0.73 12.37 4.56
CA ILE A 143 1.58 12.40 3.39
C ILE A 143 1.66 10.98 2.86
N GLY A 144 1.43 10.80 1.57
CA GLY A 144 1.46 9.47 0.97
C GLY A 144 1.46 9.53 -0.54
N SER A 145 1.86 8.42 -1.16
CA SER A 145 1.87 8.28 -2.60
C SER A 145 1.55 6.86 -3.03
N TYR A 146 1.23 6.72 -4.32
CA TYR A 146 1.03 5.43 -4.97
C TYR A 146 2.33 4.94 -5.62
N TYR A 147 2.50 3.63 -5.65
CA TYR A 147 3.66 2.95 -6.18
C TYR A 147 3.24 1.69 -6.93
N ASP A 148 4.03 1.34 -7.95
CA ASP A 148 3.84 0.08 -8.64
C ASP A 148 4.14 -1.12 -7.73
N ALA A 149 3.27 -2.13 -7.80
CA ALA A 149 3.56 -3.45 -7.27
C ALA A 149 4.71 -4.11 -8.04
N VAL A 150 5.45 -5.00 -7.40
CA VAL A 150 6.54 -5.75 -8.04
C VAL A 150 5.98 -6.73 -9.07
N THR A 151 4.80 -7.29 -8.80
CA THR A 151 4.10 -8.18 -9.71
C THR A 151 2.61 -7.96 -9.68
N GLN A 152 1.99 -8.08 -10.85
CA GLN A 152 0.54 -8.03 -11.04
C GLN A 152 -0.11 -9.43 -10.90
N HIS A 153 0.68 -10.49 -10.71
CA HIS A 153 0.18 -11.86 -10.48
C HIS A 153 -0.24 -12.08 -9.03
N ASP A 154 -1.08 -11.20 -8.52
CA ASP A 154 -1.51 -11.15 -7.13
C ASP A 154 -3.04 -11.08 -7.12
N ILE A 155 -3.67 -11.98 -6.37
CA ILE A 155 -5.13 -12.11 -6.35
C ILE A 155 -5.83 -10.85 -5.85
N ARG A 156 -5.13 -9.95 -5.12
CA ARG A 156 -5.72 -8.70 -4.62
C ARG A 156 -6.02 -7.68 -5.72
N GLY A 157 -5.51 -7.91 -6.94
CA GLY A 157 -5.75 -7.05 -8.11
C GLY A 157 -6.90 -7.50 -9.01
N HIS A 158 -7.56 -8.61 -8.65
CA HIS A 158 -8.59 -9.31 -9.45
C HIS A 158 -9.85 -9.58 -8.62
#